data_AF-A0A945GKM4-F1
#
_entry.id   AF-A0A945GKM4-F1
#
_cell.length_a   1.000
_cell.length_b   1.000
_cell.length_c   1.000
_cell.angle_alpha   90.00
_cell.angle_beta   90.00
_cell.angle_gamma   90.00
#
_symmetry.space_group_name_H-M   'P 1'
#
loop_
_entity.id
_entity.type
_entity.pdbx_description
1 polymer ?
#
loop_
_entity_poly.entity_id
_entity_poly.type
_entity_poly.pdbx_seq_one_letter_code
_entity_poly.pdbx_strand_id
1 'polypeptide(L)' 'LAYFGIKQPAKLVLNLPDDGKYRVEAIDTWEMKVEVCVEGVSGKCEIPFAGKPYMAVRACRAE' A
#
# COMPACT_ATOMS: atom_id res chain seq x y z
N LEU A 1 3.83 4.05 6.41
CA LEU A 1 4.69 3.58 5.30
C LEU A 1 5.30 2.25 5.73
N ALA A 2 5.25 1.24 4.88
CA ALA A 2 5.95 -0.03 5.11
C ALA A 2 6.80 -0.35 3.86
N TYR A 3 8.08 -0.64 4.07
CA TYR A 3 9.02 -1.03 3.01
C TYR A 3 9.35 -2.51 3.14
N PHE A 4 9.32 -3.24 2.03
CA PHE A 4 9.43 -4.71 2.03
C PHE A 4 10.85 -5.21 1.73
N GLY A 5 11.79 -4.35 1.33
CA GLY A 5 13.15 -4.76 1.00
C GLY A 5 13.16 -5.89 -0.03
N ILE A 6 13.84 -7.00 0.24
CA ILE A 6 13.85 -8.15 -0.67
C ILE A 6 12.57 -9.02 -0.64
N LYS A 7 11.65 -8.78 0.31
CA LYS A 7 10.40 -9.55 0.41
C LYS A 7 9.44 -9.15 -0.70
N GLN A 8 8.80 -10.14 -1.30
CA GLN A 8 7.97 -9.98 -2.51
C GLN A 8 6.54 -10.46 -2.27
N PRO A 9 5.78 -9.84 -1.34
CA PRO A 9 4.41 -10.26 -1.10
C PRO A 9 3.55 -10.04 -2.36
N ALA A 10 2.71 -11.01 -2.70
CA ALA A 10 1.72 -10.85 -3.78
C ALA A 10 0.43 -10.16 -3.31
N LYS A 11 0.23 -10.10 -1.99
CA LYS A 11 -0.94 -9.52 -1.32
C LYS A 11 -0.55 -8.92 0.01
N LEU A 12 -1.26 -7.88 0.43
CA LEU A 12 -1.10 -7.24 1.73
C LEU A 12 -2.45 -7.14 2.43
N VAL A 13 -2.44 -7.37 3.75
CA VAL A 13 -3.56 -7.05 4.63
C VAL A 13 -3.14 -5.84 5.45
N LEU A 14 -3.88 -4.75 5.31
CA LEU A 14 -3.70 -3.51 6.04
C LEU A 14 -4.80 -3.36 7.07
N ASN A 15 -4.45 -2.99 8.30
CA ASN A 15 -5.40 -2.59 9.32
C ASN A 15 -5.30 -1.07 9.46
N LEU A 16 -6.21 -0.37 8.80
CA LEU A 16 -6.33 1.09 8.83
C LEU A 16 -7.33 1.49 9.92
N PRO A 17 -7.22 2.70 10.49
CA PRO A 17 -8.25 3.22 11.37
C PRO A 17 -9.63 3.25 10.67
N ASP A 18 -10.69 3.00 11.44
CA ASP A 18 -12.07 3.04 10.94
C ASP A 18 -12.61 4.48 10.80
N ASP A 19 -12.02 5.44 11.52
CA ASP A 19 -12.45 6.85 11.64
C ASP A 19 -11.84 7.76 10.56
N GLY A 20 -11.75 7.26 9.33
CA GLY A 20 -11.25 8.03 8.20
C GLY A 20 -11.25 7.21 6.91
N LYS A 21 -11.08 7.90 5.79
CA LYS A 21 -10.86 7.27 4.50
C LYS A 21 -9.40 7.40 4.12
N TYR A 22 -8.86 6.37 3.49
CA TYR A 22 -7.46 6.31 3.13
C TYR A 22 -7.28 5.99 1.66
N ARG A 23 -6.28 6.64 1.08
CA ARG A 23 -5.66 6.31 -0.20
C ARG A 23 -4.43 5.47 0.05
N VAL A 24 -4.36 4.30 -0.57
CA VAL A 24 -3.22 3.39 -0.46
C VAL A 24 -2.47 3.35 -1.78
N GLU A 25 -1.17 3.60 -1.69
CA GLU A 25 -0.24 3.71 -2.81
C GLU A 25 0.85 2.64 -2.70
N ALA A 26 1.13 1.95 -3.79
CA ALA A 26 2.36 1.18 -3.96
C ALA A 26 3.46 2.09 -4.51
N ILE A 27 4.66 1.94 -3.97
CA ILE A 27 5.84 2.68 -4.37
C ILE A 27 6.86 1.66 -4.86
N ASP A 28 7.20 1.74 -6.14
CA ASP A 28 8.32 1.02 -6.74
C ASP A 28 9.55 1.94 -6.64
N THR A 29 10.46 1.63 -5.71
CA THR A 29 11.64 2.48 -5.49
C THR A 29 12.70 2.27 -6.58
N TRP A 30 12.63 1.18 -7.34
CA TRP A 30 13.56 0.91 -8.43
C TRP A 30 13.18 1.70 -9.68
N GLU A 31 11.91 1.66 -10.04
CA GLU A 31 11.35 2.39 -11.19
C GLU A 31 11.04 3.87 -10.87
N MET A 32 11.16 4.27 -9.59
CA MET A 32 10.75 5.59 -9.08
C MET A 32 9.29 5.92 -9.41
N LYS A 33 8.39 4.93 -9.27
CA LYS A 33 6.96 5.06 -9.60
C LYS A 33 6.09 4.95 -8.35
N VAL A 34 5.00 5.71 -8.34
CA VAL A 34 3.95 5.64 -7.32
C VAL A 34 2.63 5.36 -8.02
N GLU A 35 1.95 4.30 -7.59
CA GLU A 35 0.68 3.86 -8.16
C GLU A 35 -0.38 3.73 -7.07
N VAL A 36 -1.59 4.21 -7.35
CA VAL A 36 -2.73 4.06 -6.45
C VAL A 36 -3.26 2.64 -6.56
N CYS A 37 -3.24 1.90 -5.44
CA CYS A 37 -3.80 0.56 -5.39
C CYS A 37 -5.29 0.60 -5.06
N VAL A 38 -5.68 1.43 -4.10
CA VAL A 38 -7.06 1.57 -3.65
C VAL A 38 -7.27 2.92 -2.97
N GLU A 39 -8.49 3.47 -3.03
CA GLU A 39 -8.85 4.73 -2.40
C GLU A 39 -10.16 4.61 -1.62
N GLY A 40 -10.36 5.52 -0.66
CA GLY A 40 -11.61 5.60 0.09
C GLY A 40 -11.83 4.45 1.09
N VAL A 41 -10.77 3.70 1.43
CA VAL A 41 -10.87 2.52 2.30
C VAL A 41 -10.62 2.85 3.77
N SER A 42 -11.14 2.01 4.66
CA SER A 42 -10.97 2.08 6.11
C SER A 42 -10.98 0.67 6.70
N GLY A 43 -10.55 0.53 7.96
CA GLY A 43 -10.55 -0.76 8.65
C GLY A 43 -9.61 -1.79 8.02
N LYS A 44 -10.01 -3.06 8.01
CA LYS A 44 -9.22 -4.16 7.44
C LYS A 44 -9.39 -4.22 5.92
N CYS A 45 -8.29 -4.03 5.19
CA CYS A 45 -8.28 -4.06 3.72
C CYS A 45 -7.27 -5.09 3.20
N GLU A 46 -7.69 -5.92 2.24
CA GLU A 46 -6.79 -6.77 1.47
C GLU A 46 -6.54 -6.12 0.11
N ILE A 47 -5.27 -5.92 -0.25
CA ILE A 47 -4.89 -5.33 -1.54
C ILE A 47 -3.94 -6.26 -2.32
N PRO A 48 -4.09 -6.34 -3.65
CA PRO A 48 -3.08 -6.98 -4.49
C PRO A 48 -1.78 -6.19 -4.41
N PHE A 49 -0.65 -6.89 -4.53
CA PHE A 49 0.67 -6.27 -4.51
C PHE A 49 1.57 -6.89 -5.58
N ALA A 50 2.55 -6.12 -6.04
CA ALA A 50 3.27 -6.41 -7.27
C ALA A 50 4.15 -7.69 -7.21
N GLY A 51 4.43 -8.25 -6.03
CA GLY A 51 5.32 -9.41 -5.90
C GLY A 51 6.73 -9.13 -6.43
N LYS A 52 7.23 -7.90 -6.25
CA LYS A 52 8.58 -7.46 -6.65
C LYS A 52 9.42 -7.08 -5.43
N PRO A 53 10.75 -7.16 -5.49
CA PRO A 53 11.61 -6.61 -4.45
C PRO A 53 11.57 -5.07 -4.49
N TYR A 54 12.01 -4.45 -3.40
CA TYR A 54 12.17 -3.01 -3.21
C TYR A 54 10.88 -2.22 -3.38
N MET A 55 9.77 -2.85 -3.02
CA MET A 55 8.47 -2.20 -3.00
C MET A 55 8.18 -1.61 -1.61
N ALA A 56 7.44 -0.52 -1.55
CA ALA A 56 6.83 0.00 -0.34
C ALA A 56 5.32 0.21 -0.54
N VAL A 57 4.58 0.26 0.57
CA VAL A 57 3.19 0.69 0.58
C VAL A 57 3.01 1.87 1.54
N ARG A 58 2.24 2.87 1.11
CA ARG A 58 1.89 4.04 1.91
C ARG A 58 0.38 4.20 1.93
N ALA A 59 -0.20 4.31 3.12
CA ALA A 59 -1.57 4.76 3.29
C ALA A 59 -1.55 6.22 3.75
N CYS A 60 -2.24 7.09 3.01
CA CYS A 60 -2.45 8.48 3.33
C CYS A 60 -3.93 8.67 3.63
N ARG A 61 -4.26 9.45 4.67
CA ARG A 61 -5.65 9.83 4.92
C ARG A 61 -6.11 10.75 3.79
N ALA A 62 -7.25 10.44 3.21
CA ALA A 62 -7.93 11.32 2.27
C ALA A 62 -8.63 12.43 3.07
N GLU A 63 -8.45 13.68 2.62
CA GLU A 63 -9.18 14.83 3.17
C GLU A 63 -10.67 14.80 2.77
#